data_AF-A0A7Y9H5I5-F1
#
_entry.id   AF-A0A7Y9H5I5-F1
#
_cell.length_a   1.000
_cell.length_b   1.000
_cell.length_c   1.000
_cell.angle_alpha   90.00
_cell.angle_beta   90.00
_cell.angle_gamma   90.00
#
_symmetry.space_group_name_H-M   'P 1'
#
loop_
_entity.id
_entity.type
_entity.pdbx_description
1 polymer ?
#
loop_
_entity_poly.entity_id
_entity_poly.type
_entity_poly.pdbx_seq_one_letter_code
_entity_poly.pdbx_strand_id
1 'polypeptide(L)'
;MRRIVTTALAVALVGSAALAAPATAADQDRPAVPGVTQELEGFDARSVIDLTQPPVEPSLELAYEPSASETLATARRVLAGNSRPSDPSATIVLRDLFMQKSQLRGADRRLADRLLARPTDGFSDPQGFGYTVAEAPPLCNTRLCIHYVPTGTDAPPTPDWPATNLAVMDSVWTTIVDQMGYRKPVSDGTKGGNPLFDVYLKDLGGDLYGFCAGERKAKKRTASGYCVLDNDFAATQFPNGTPLDNLTVTAGHEFFHAVQYAYDYAEDPWMMESTATWMEERIATAVNDNRQYLPASQIYAPQIPLDAFSQTSGFQYGNWVFWEYLSSRYGLKIVQKAWKQAGTLKGDGNKYSLHAIDRALKGKGGFHKNYANYVAGNLTPAVNFPEGADIQAQFGGGRIFGSKVLSKGKRSKRFGTKIHHLSSASYAFGPGKGLSGKKWKLSLKVSGPARVTSPAAVVVIYKLNGKRQVKTIKLNKRGDGSKKVTFDNRKVGAVSVSLINGSTRYKCGRGTVLACEGKPLDDKLRFAVKAKVTK
;
A
#
# COMPACT_ATOMS: atom_id res chain seq x y z
N MET A 1 -31.86 37.74 70.16
CA MET A 1 -32.55 36.65 69.46
C MET A 1 -31.64 36.18 68.32
N ARG A 2 -30.80 35.15 68.53
CA ARG A 2 -30.93 33.74 68.04
C ARG A 2 -31.11 33.66 66.50
N ARG A 3 -30.05 33.40 65.70
CA ARG A 3 -29.40 32.12 65.29
C ARG A 3 -30.30 31.18 64.45
N ILE A 4 -29.77 30.73 63.30
CA ILE A 4 -29.78 29.38 62.64
C ILE A 4 -29.42 29.62 61.14
N VAL A 5 -28.23 29.29 60.60
CA VAL A 5 -27.52 28.01 60.32
C VAL A 5 -27.91 27.38 58.96
N THR A 6 -26.91 27.40 58.06
CA THR A 6 -26.55 26.54 56.89
C THR A 6 -27.45 25.39 56.44
N THR A 7 -27.54 25.19 55.11
CA THR A 7 -26.96 23.98 54.45
C THR A 7 -26.65 24.28 52.97
N ALA A 8 -25.40 24.06 52.58
CA ALA A 8 -24.94 24.01 51.19
C ALA A 8 -25.04 22.55 50.71
N LEU A 9 -25.57 22.33 49.50
CA LEU A 9 -25.39 21.08 48.77
C LEU A 9 -24.64 21.40 47.47
N ALA A 10 -23.43 20.85 47.37
CA ALA A 10 -22.58 20.93 46.20
C ALA A 10 -23.13 20.00 45.10
N VAL A 11 -23.49 20.57 43.95
CA VAL A 11 -23.63 19.81 42.70
C VAL A 11 -22.27 19.85 42.02
N ALA A 12 -21.57 18.72 42.07
CA ALA A 12 -20.33 18.52 41.33
C ALA A 12 -20.65 18.43 39.83
N LEU A 13 -20.42 19.54 39.12
CA LEU A 13 -20.19 19.55 37.68
C LEU A 13 -18.86 18.85 37.42
N VAL A 14 -18.89 17.55 37.12
CA VAL A 14 -17.73 16.88 36.52
C VAL A 14 -17.77 17.20 35.03
N GLY A 15 -16.95 18.18 34.66
CA GLY A 15 -16.78 18.64 33.30
C GLY A 15 -16.30 17.52 32.38
N SER A 16 -17.00 17.39 31.27
CA SER A 16 -16.55 16.78 30.04
C SER A 16 -15.25 17.44 29.56
N ALA A 17 -14.11 16.81 29.88
CA ALA A 17 -12.83 17.13 29.28
C ALA A 17 -12.79 16.52 27.88
N ALA A 18 -13.28 17.28 26.90
CA ALA A 18 -12.92 17.08 25.50
C ALA A 18 -11.42 17.35 25.36
N LEU A 19 -10.60 16.31 25.45
CA LEU A 19 -9.21 16.34 25.02
C LEU A 19 -9.19 16.31 23.49
N ALA A 20 -9.46 17.46 22.88
CA ALA A 20 -9.00 17.75 21.53
C ALA A 20 -7.46 17.77 21.57
N ALA A 21 -6.84 16.63 21.33
CA ALA A 21 -5.41 16.59 21.05
C ALA A 21 -5.17 17.31 19.72
N PRO A 22 -4.29 18.32 19.65
CA PRO A 22 -3.96 18.94 18.39
C PRO A 22 -3.25 17.89 17.52
N ALA A 23 -3.79 17.66 16.32
CA ALA A 23 -3.06 17.00 15.25
C ALA A 23 -1.77 17.81 15.02
N THR A 24 -0.64 17.30 15.49
CA THR A 24 0.66 17.87 15.22
C THR A 24 0.89 17.74 13.73
N ALA A 25 0.93 18.89 13.04
CA ALA A 25 1.32 18.98 11.66
C ALA A 25 2.67 18.26 11.49
N ALA A 26 2.65 17.16 10.74
CA ALA A 26 3.86 16.44 10.37
C ALA A 26 4.80 17.40 9.63
N ASP A 27 5.99 17.55 10.20
CA ASP A 27 7.08 18.43 9.81
C ASP A 27 7.36 18.33 8.30
N GLN A 28 6.89 19.32 7.54
CA GLN A 28 7.19 19.47 6.12
C GLN A 28 8.52 20.18 5.95
N ASP A 29 9.63 19.45 5.99
CA ASP A 29 10.79 19.73 5.12
C ASP A 29 11.97 18.79 5.36
N ARG A 30 12.16 17.80 4.49
CA ARG A 30 13.49 17.22 4.23
C ARG A 30 13.68 16.89 2.74
N PRO A 31 14.36 17.76 1.96
CA PRO A 31 14.74 17.42 0.59
C PRO A 31 15.87 16.38 0.58
N ALA A 32 15.59 15.16 0.11
CA ALA A 32 16.63 14.16 -0.14
C ALA A 32 17.32 14.38 -1.51
N VAL A 33 18.48 15.03 -1.49
CA VAL A 33 19.35 15.29 -2.66
C VAL A 33 20.20 14.04 -3.01
N PRO A 34 20.52 13.74 -4.29
CA PRO A 34 21.45 12.67 -4.65
C PRO A 34 22.91 12.99 -4.25
N GLY A 35 23.54 12.14 -3.43
CA GLY A 35 24.94 12.27 -3.01
C GLY A 35 25.19 12.20 -1.49
N VAL A 36 24.14 12.02 -0.69
CA VAL A 36 24.19 12.16 0.77
C VAL A 36 24.83 10.96 1.46
N THR A 37 25.72 11.25 2.41
CA THR A 37 26.19 10.27 3.39
C THR A 37 25.16 10.24 4.52
N GLN A 38 24.48 9.12 4.71
CA GLN A 38 23.45 8.96 5.73
C GLN A 38 23.94 7.96 6.79
N GLU A 39 23.55 8.17 8.04
CA GLU A 39 23.96 7.37 9.20
C GLU A 39 22.94 6.27 9.48
N LEU A 40 23.41 5.03 9.62
CA LEU A 40 22.63 3.86 9.98
C LEU A 40 22.86 3.57 11.47
N GLU A 41 22.17 4.29 12.35
CA GLU A 41 22.28 4.05 13.80
C GLU A 41 21.92 2.60 14.15
N GLY A 42 22.73 1.97 15.01
CA GLY A 42 22.53 0.58 15.46
C GLY A 42 22.75 -0.52 14.40
N PHE A 43 23.07 -0.19 13.14
CA PHE A 43 23.24 -1.19 12.08
C PHE A 43 24.68 -1.71 11.97
N ASP A 44 24.90 -3.01 12.18
CA ASP A 44 26.17 -3.63 11.86
C ASP A 44 26.36 -3.78 10.34
N ALA A 45 27.25 -2.98 9.76
CA ALA A 45 27.58 -3.02 8.34
C ALA A 45 28.07 -4.39 7.84
N ARG A 46 28.54 -5.29 8.71
CA ARG A 46 28.98 -6.64 8.34
C ARG A 46 27.82 -7.62 8.22
N SER A 47 26.74 -7.43 8.97
CA SER A 47 25.57 -8.32 8.98
C SER A 47 24.87 -8.43 7.62
N VAL A 48 25.06 -7.44 6.73
CA VAL A 48 24.58 -7.47 5.34
C VAL A 48 24.97 -8.76 4.61
N ILE A 49 26.12 -9.35 4.96
CA ILE A 49 26.59 -10.61 4.36
C ILE A 49 25.79 -11.81 4.86
N ASP A 50 25.16 -11.70 6.02
CA ASP A 50 24.40 -12.75 6.70
C ASP A 50 22.89 -12.67 6.41
N LEU A 51 22.43 -11.58 5.78
CA LEU A 51 21.04 -11.40 5.29
C LEU A 51 20.70 -12.25 4.05
N THR A 52 21.48 -13.32 3.78
CA THR A 52 21.24 -14.18 2.63
C THR A 52 20.05 -15.09 2.86
N GLN A 53 19.07 -14.99 1.96
CA GLN A 53 17.97 -15.94 1.89
C GLN A 53 17.95 -16.57 0.50
N PRO A 54 17.59 -17.87 0.37
CA PRO A 54 17.48 -18.51 -0.93
C PRO A 54 16.48 -17.74 -1.79
N PRO A 55 16.71 -17.65 -3.12
CA PRO A 55 15.68 -17.12 -4.01
C PRO A 55 14.42 -17.98 -3.88
N VAL A 56 13.33 -17.37 -3.45
CA VAL A 56 12.00 -17.97 -3.61
C VAL A 56 11.56 -17.55 -5.00
N GLU A 57 11.41 -18.51 -5.91
CA GLU A 57 10.77 -18.23 -7.19
C GLU A 57 9.36 -17.72 -6.88
N PRO A 58 8.97 -16.54 -7.37
CA PRO A 58 7.59 -16.13 -7.31
C PRO A 58 6.74 -17.22 -7.96
N SER A 59 5.78 -17.80 -7.24
CA SER A 59 4.55 -18.23 -7.89
C SER A 59 3.79 -16.95 -8.26
N LEU A 60 4.30 -16.22 -9.24
CA LEU A 60 3.50 -15.27 -9.99
C LEU A 60 2.53 -16.12 -10.80
N GLU A 61 1.46 -16.56 -10.15
CA GLU A 61 0.25 -16.89 -10.87
C GLU A 61 -0.13 -15.61 -11.59
N LEU A 62 0.06 -15.59 -12.92
CA LEU A 62 -0.56 -14.59 -13.77
C LEU A 62 -2.06 -14.83 -13.64
N ALA A 63 -2.66 -14.22 -12.61
CA ALA A 63 -4.09 -14.25 -12.44
C ALA A 63 -4.69 -13.46 -13.61
N TYR A 64 -5.58 -14.12 -14.33
CA TYR A 64 -6.42 -13.48 -15.31
C TYR A 64 -7.63 -12.87 -14.59
N GLU A 65 -8.20 -11.83 -15.19
CA GLU A 65 -9.46 -11.29 -14.72
C GLU A 65 -10.54 -12.38 -14.79
N PRO A 66 -11.30 -12.58 -13.70
CA PRO A 66 -12.41 -13.52 -13.69
C PRO A 66 -13.51 -13.04 -14.64
N SER A 67 -14.24 -14.01 -15.22
CA SER A 67 -15.48 -13.74 -15.94
C SER A 67 -16.56 -13.18 -15.01
N ALA A 68 -17.58 -12.52 -15.57
CA ALA A 68 -18.69 -11.96 -14.80
C ALA A 68 -19.35 -12.98 -13.86
N SER A 69 -19.49 -14.24 -14.29
CA SER A 69 -20.06 -15.33 -13.48
C SER A 69 -19.11 -15.78 -12.36
N GLU A 70 -17.80 -15.84 -12.60
CA GLU A 70 -16.79 -16.15 -11.56
C GLU A 70 -16.69 -15.02 -10.53
N THR A 71 -16.73 -13.77 -10.99
CA THR A 71 -16.77 -12.58 -10.12
C THR A 71 -18.02 -12.59 -9.25
N LEU A 72 -19.19 -12.91 -9.82
CA LEU A 72 -20.45 -13.04 -9.07
C LEU A 72 -20.36 -14.14 -8.01
N ALA A 73 -19.83 -15.32 -8.38
CA ALA A 73 -19.67 -16.44 -7.45
C ALA A 73 -18.69 -16.12 -6.32
N THR A 74 -17.61 -15.38 -6.61
CA THR A 74 -16.65 -14.92 -5.62
C THR A 74 -17.24 -13.85 -4.72
N ALA A 75 -17.94 -12.85 -5.27
CA ALA A 75 -18.61 -11.81 -4.48
C ALA A 75 -19.62 -12.41 -3.50
N ARG A 76 -20.44 -13.37 -3.95
CA ARG A 76 -21.37 -14.10 -3.08
C ARG A 76 -20.66 -14.81 -1.94
N ARG A 77 -19.52 -15.46 -2.22
CA ARG A 77 -18.76 -16.21 -1.22
C ARG A 77 -18.09 -15.28 -0.21
N VAL A 78 -17.47 -14.21 -0.68
CA VAL A 78 -16.79 -13.21 0.17
C VAL A 78 -17.79 -12.52 1.10
N LEU A 79 -18.91 -12.01 0.57
CA LEU A 79 -19.93 -11.35 1.40
C LEU A 79 -20.69 -12.30 2.34
N ALA A 80 -20.62 -13.61 2.12
CA ALA A 80 -21.21 -14.59 3.01
C ALA A 80 -20.27 -15.01 4.16
N GLY A 81 -19.13 -14.33 4.38
CA GLY A 81 -18.15 -14.72 5.40
C GLY A 81 -17.55 -16.11 5.14
N ASN A 82 -17.33 -16.43 3.86
CA ASN A 82 -16.75 -17.70 3.43
C ASN A 82 -15.55 -17.47 2.49
N SER A 83 -14.86 -16.34 2.64
CA SER A 83 -13.74 -15.95 1.79
C SER A 83 -12.61 -16.98 1.88
N ARG A 84 -12.08 -17.36 0.72
CA ARG A 84 -10.87 -18.18 0.65
C ARG A 84 -9.64 -17.30 0.80
N PRO A 85 -8.50 -17.86 1.22
CA PRO A 85 -7.24 -17.13 1.20
C PRO A 85 -6.84 -16.60 -0.17
N SER A 86 -7.45 -17.06 -1.26
CA SER A 86 -7.22 -16.58 -2.63
C SER A 86 -8.32 -15.66 -3.15
N ASP A 87 -9.25 -15.21 -2.32
CA ASP A 87 -10.28 -14.27 -2.75
C ASP A 87 -9.76 -12.83 -2.62
N PRO A 88 -10.07 -11.93 -3.58
CA PRO A 88 -9.77 -10.51 -3.41
C PRO A 88 -10.62 -9.91 -2.26
N SER A 89 -10.24 -8.70 -1.83
CA SER A 89 -11.03 -7.94 -0.85
C SER A 89 -12.48 -7.77 -1.30
N ALA A 90 -13.39 -7.61 -0.33
CA ALA A 90 -14.80 -7.33 -0.60
C ALA A 90 -14.98 -6.09 -1.50
N THR A 91 -14.21 -5.03 -1.26
CA THR A 91 -14.22 -3.83 -2.10
C THR A 91 -13.83 -4.11 -3.55
N ILE A 92 -12.73 -4.84 -3.79
CA ILE A 92 -12.28 -5.14 -5.15
C ILE A 92 -13.24 -6.10 -5.87
N VAL A 93 -13.74 -7.15 -5.20
CA VAL A 93 -14.68 -8.07 -5.86
C VAL A 93 -16.00 -7.39 -6.21
N LEU A 94 -16.50 -6.48 -5.36
CA LEU A 94 -17.73 -5.74 -5.62
C LEU A 94 -17.52 -4.67 -6.70
N ARG A 95 -16.36 -4.01 -6.73
CA ARG A 95 -15.95 -3.14 -7.83
C ARG A 95 -15.96 -3.91 -9.15
N ASP A 96 -15.34 -5.08 -9.21
CA ASP A 96 -15.28 -5.90 -10.42
C ASP A 96 -16.67 -6.38 -10.84
N LEU A 97 -17.49 -6.81 -9.88
CA LEU A 97 -18.89 -7.17 -10.13
C LEU A 97 -19.67 -5.97 -10.69
N PHE A 98 -19.50 -4.78 -10.13
CA PHE A 98 -20.12 -3.55 -10.60
C PHE A 98 -19.71 -3.20 -12.04
N MET A 99 -18.44 -3.40 -12.40
CA MET A 99 -17.95 -3.20 -13.77
C MET A 99 -18.56 -4.20 -14.74
N GLN A 100 -18.62 -5.47 -14.36
CA GLN A 100 -19.01 -6.60 -15.20
C GLN A 100 -20.53 -6.88 -15.18
N LYS A 101 -21.30 -6.25 -14.28
CA LYS A 101 -22.74 -6.47 -14.07
C LYS A 101 -23.60 -6.51 -15.33
N SER A 102 -23.28 -5.68 -16.33
CA SER A 102 -24.04 -5.63 -17.59
C SER A 102 -23.87 -6.87 -18.46
N GLN A 103 -22.84 -7.69 -18.21
CA GLN A 103 -22.58 -8.95 -18.90
C GLN A 103 -23.46 -10.08 -18.35
N LEU A 104 -23.95 -9.95 -17.11
CA LEU A 104 -24.86 -10.90 -16.48
C LEU A 104 -26.30 -10.72 -16.97
N ARG A 105 -27.09 -11.79 -16.92
CA ARG A 105 -28.49 -11.81 -17.36
C ARG A 105 -29.37 -12.59 -16.38
N GLY A 106 -30.68 -12.41 -16.46
CA GLY A 106 -31.66 -13.21 -15.72
C GLY A 106 -31.41 -13.22 -14.20
N ALA A 107 -31.34 -14.42 -13.63
CA ALA A 107 -31.13 -14.62 -12.19
C ALA A 107 -29.78 -14.09 -11.70
N ASP A 108 -28.72 -14.25 -12.49
CA ASP A 108 -27.37 -13.79 -12.14
C ASP A 108 -27.31 -12.27 -12.07
N ARG A 109 -27.98 -11.56 -12.98
CA ARG A 109 -28.05 -10.09 -12.91
C ARG A 109 -28.79 -9.62 -11.67
N ARG A 110 -29.91 -10.25 -11.33
CA ARG A 110 -30.66 -9.96 -10.09
C ARG A 110 -29.86 -10.31 -8.82
N LEU A 111 -29.01 -11.34 -8.88
CA LEU A 111 -28.09 -11.67 -7.80
C LEU A 111 -27.03 -10.58 -7.64
N ALA A 112 -26.44 -10.12 -8.75
CA ALA A 112 -25.50 -9.00 -8.74
C ALA A 112 -26.13 -7.68 -8.26
N ASP A 113 -27.37 -7.40 -8.65
CA ASP A 113 -28.14 -6.25 -8.15
C ASP A 113 -28.26 -6.28 -6.61
N ARG A 114 -28.54 -7.46 -6.05
CA ARG A 114 -28.66 -7.66 -4.59
C ARG A 114 -27.33 -7.59 -3.85
N LEU A 115 -26.25 -8.13 -4.40
CA LEU A 115 -24.92 -8.06 -3.78
C LEU A 115 -24.34 -6.63 -3.77
N LEU A 116 -24.79 -5.77 -4.68
CA LEU A 116 -24.41 -4.36 -4.79
C LEU A 116 -25.46 -3.42 -4.15
N ALA A 117 -26.49 -3.97 -3.52
CA ALA A 117 -27.53 -3.19 -2.87
C ALA A 117 -27.08 -2.75 -1.48
N ARG A 118 -27.63 -1.64 -1.03
CA ARG A 118 -27.37 -1.11 0.32
C ARG A 118 -28.00 -2.05 1.35
N PRO A 119 -27.48 -2.09 2.59
CA PRO A 119 -28.12 -2.83 3.67
C PRO A 119 -29.61 -2.49 3.84
N THR A 120 -30.01 -1.24 3.58
CA THR A 120 -31.41 -0.77 3.66
C THR A 120 -32.30 -1.21 2.50
N ASP A 121 -31.75 -1.66 1.37
CA ASP A 121 -32.53 -2.16 0.23
C ASP A 121 -33.07 -3.59 0.47
N GLY A 122 -32.77 -4.18 1.64
CA GLY A 122 -32.69 -5.63 1.82
C GLY A 122 -33.76 -6.32 2.68
N PHE A 123 -34.89 -5.69 3.03
CA PHE A 123 -35.99 -6.41 3.73
C PHE A 123 -36.53 -7.62 2.92
N SER A 124 -36.16 -7.73 1.64
CA SER A 124 -36.48 -8.86 0.77
C SER A 124 -35.24 -9.51 0.13
N ASP A 125 -34.03 -9.29 0.68
CA ASP A 125 -32.79 -9.91 0.16
C ASP A 125 -32.68 -11.38 0.59
N PRO A 126 -32.86 -12.35 -0.33
CA PRO A 126 -32.75 -13.78 -0.04
C PRO A 126 -31.32 -14.24 0.26
N GLN A 127 -30.32 -13.36 0.10
CA GLN A 127 -28.92 -13.66 0.44
C GLN A 127 -28.54 -13.27 1.87
N GLY A 128 -29.44 -12.59 2.59
CA GLY A 128 -29.25 -12.25 4.01
C GLY A 128 -28.24 -11.14 4.26
N PHE A 129 -27.86 -10.36 3.23
CA PHE A 129 -26.92 -9.27 3.39
C PHE A 129 -27.60 -7.94 3.76
N GLY A 130 -28.91 -7.83 3.51
CA GLY A 130 -29.75 -6.73 3.96
C GLY A 130 -29.95 -6.67 5.48
N TYR A 131 -30.38 -5.51 5.98
CA TYR A 131 -30.96 -5.40 7.32
C TYR A 131 -32.26 -6.21 7.41
N THR A 132 -32.40 -6.94 8.52
CA THR A 132 -33.59 -7.78 8.79
C THR A 132 -34.68 -7.03 9.56
N VAL A 133 -34.36 -5.86 10.10
CA VAL A 133 -35.28 -4.95 10.80
C VAL A 133 -35.24 -3.57 10.14
N ALA A 134 -36.23 -2.74 10.46
CA ALA A 134 -36.26 -1.36 9.99
C ALA A 134 -35.07 -0.55 10.54
N GLU A 135 -34.51 0.30 9.68
CA GLU A 135 -33.46 1.22 10.06
C GLU A 135 -33.94 2.24 11.10
N ALA A 136 -33.05 2.64 12.02
CA ALA A 136 -33.25 3.84 12.82
C ALA A 136 -33.07 5.10 11.93
N PRO A 137 -33.53 6.28 12.36
CA PRO A 137 -33.17 7.52 11.68
C PRO A 137 -31.64 7.66 11.58
N PRO A 138 -31.05 7.80 10.38
CA PRO A 138 -29.61 7.90 10.22
C PRO A 138 -29.03 9.10 10.99
N LEU A 139 -27.84 8.93 11.56
CA LEU A 139 -27.12 10.04 12.20
C LEU A 139 -26.26 10.76 11.16
N CYS A 140 -26.62 12.00 10.85
CA CYS A 140 -25.98 12.78 9.80
C CYS A 140 -25.28 14.02 10.34
N ASN A 141 -24.21 14.42 9.66
CA ASN A 141 -23.65 15.77 9.74
C ASN A 141 -23.85 16.49 8.39
N THR A 142 -23.01 17.46 8.03
CA THR A 142 -23.14 18.23 6.79
C THR A 142 -22.58 17.55 5.54
N ARG A 143 -21.92 16.40 5.67
CA ARG A 143 -21.21 15.72 4.57
C ARG A 143 -21.47 14.22 4.47
N LEU A 144 -21.83 13.55 5.56
CA LEU A 144 -22.09 12.11 5.57
C LEU A 144 -23.13 11.69 6.63
N CYS A 145 -23.66 10.49 6.47
CA CYS A 145 -24.62 9.85 7.36
C CYS A 145 -24.14 8.45 7.76
N ILE A 146 -24.35 8.11 9.03
CA ILE A 146 -24.23 6.75 9.56
C ILE A 146 -25.62 6.12 9.63
N HIS A 147 -25.77 5.01 8.91
CA HIS A 147 -26.97 4.20 8.78
C HIS A 147 -26.86 2.96 9.65
N TYR A 148 -27.87 2.66 10.46
CA TYR A 148 -27.80 1.57 11.44
C TYR A 148 -29.19 1.07 11.86
N VAL A 149 -29.26 -0.16 12.37
CA VAL A 149 -30.48 -0.70 12.97
C VAL A 149 -30.43 -0.62 14.51
N PRO A 150 -31.57 -0.39 15.18
CA PRO A 150 -31.60 -0.26 16.64
C PRO A 150 -31.58 -1.62 17.37
N THR A 151 -31.87 -2.72 16.68
CA THR A 151 -32.00 -4.06 17.26
C THR A 151 -31.56 -5.15 16.28
N GLY A 152 -31.37 -6.37 16.77
CA GLY A 152 -30.89 -7.50 15.96
C GLY A 152 -29.37 -7.62 15.96
N THR A 153 -28.84 -8.50 15.11
CA THR A 153 -27.40 -8.79 15.03
C THR A 153 -26.60 -7.61 14.46
N ASP A 154 -27.19 -6.86 13.53
CA ASP A 154 -26.55 -5.69 12.92
C ASP A 154 -26.59 -4.43 13.83
N ALA A 155 -27.16 -4.53 15.04
CA ALA A 155 -27.27 -3.39 15.94
C ALA A 155 -25.91 -3.03 16.55
N PRO A 156 -25.54 -1.74 16.61
CA PRO A 156 -24.38 -1.26 17.35
C PRO A 156 -24.37 -1.74 18.82
N PRO A 157 -23.18 -1.88 19.45
CA PRO A 157 -23.07 -2.43 20.80
C PRO A 157 -23.60 -1.46 21.87
N THR A 158 -23.65 -0.16 21.57
CA THR A 158 -24.19 0.88 22.44
C THR A 158 -24.91 1.96 21.61
N PRO A 159 -25.86 2.72 22.21
CA PRO A 159 -26.52 3.84 21.53
C PRO A 159 -25.58 4.96 21.06
N ASP A 160 -24.42 5.13 21.68
CA ASP A 160 -23.44 6.16 21.33
C ASP A 160 -22.51 5.74 20.18
N TRP A 161 -22.43 4.44 19.88
CA TRP A 161 -21.49 3.94 18.87
C TRP A 161 -21.72 4.51 17.45
N PRO A 162 -22.95 4.71 16.96
CA PRO A 162 -23.19 5.44 15.72
C PRO A 162 -22.62 6.86 15.71
N ALA A 163 -22.65 7.57 16.84
CA ALA A 163 -22.06 8.90 16.96
C ALA A 163 -20.51 8.84 16.94
N THR A 164 -19.91 7.82 17.56
CA THR A 164 -18.47 7.54 17.46
C THR A 164 -18.07 7.29 15.99
N ASN A 165 -18.82 6.46 15.27
CA ASN A 165 -18.60 6.21 13.84
C ASN A 165 -18.70 7.50 13.01
N LEU A 166 -19.72 8.31 13.27
CA LEU A 166 -19.92 9.60 12.60
C LEU A 166 -18.70 10.50 12.82
N ALA A 167 -18.20 10.61 14.06
CA ALA A 167 -17.03 11.42 14.39
C ALA A 167 -15.74 10.90 13.73
N VAL A 168 -15.52 9.59 13.71
CA VAL A 168 -14.35 8.99 13.03
C VAL A 168 -14.42 9.25 11.52
N MET A 169 -15.54 8.97 10.88
CA MET A 169 -15.73 9.21 9.44
C MET A 169 -15.59 10.70 9.09
N ASP A 170 -16.06 11.60 9.95
CA ASP A 170 -15.92 13.04 9.81
C ASP A 170 -14.44 13.47 9.84
N SER A 171 -13.66 12.91 10.78
CA SER A 171 -12.21 13.11 10.87
C SER A 171 -11.47 12.57 9.65
N VAL A 172 -11.84 11.37 9.19
CA VAL A 172 -11.30 10.74 7.97
C VAL A 172 -11.57 11.61 6.74
N TRP A 173 -12.80 12.09 6.56
CA TRP A 173 -13.14 13.00 5.47
C TRP A 173 -12.31 14.27 5.55
N THR A 174 -12.21 14.89 6.72
CA THR A 174 -11.44 16.12 6.94
C THR A 174 -10.01 15.94 6.48
N THR A 175 -9.39 14.84 6.87
CA THR A 175 -8.00 14.54 6.54
C THR A 175 -7.83 14.31 5.04
N ILE A 176 -8.64 13.43 4.43
CA ILE A 176 -8.46 13.01 3.04
C ILE A 176 -8.93 14.10 2.06
N VAL A 177 -10.12 14.64 2.25
CA VAL A 177 -10.72 15.59 1.31
C VAL A 177 -10.23 17.00 1.58
N ASP A 178 -10.37 17.49 2.81
CA ASP A 178 -10.17 18.91 3.09
C ASP A 178 -8.69 19.27 3.25
N GLN A 179 -7.93 18.48 4.00
CA GLN A 179 -6.51 18.75 4.27
C GLN A 179 -5.59 18.25 3.15
N MET A 180 -5.75 17.00 2.73
CA MET A 180 -4.92 16.43 1.66
C MET A 180 -5.37 16.88 0.27
N GLY A 181 -6.63 17.30 0.10
CA GLY A 181 -7.17 17.88 -1.14
C GLY A 181 -7.62 16.87 -2.19
N TYR A 182 -7.89 15.61 -1.79
CA TYR A 182 -8.45 14.64 -2.72
C TYR A 182 -9.88 15.03 -3.13
N ARG A 183 -10.39 14.42 -4.21
CA ARG A 183 -11.79 14.62 -4.59
C ARG A 183 -12.68 14.04 -3.50
N LYS A 184 -13.77 14.74 -3.18
CA LYS A 184 -14.87 14.09 -2.46
C LYS A 184 -15.48 12.96 -3.31
N PRO A 185 -16.06 11.93 -2.66
CA PRO A 185 -16.83 10.90 -3.36
C PRO A 185 -17.90 11.50 -4.29
N VAL A 186 -18.20 10.80 -5.37
CA VAL A 186 -19.25 11.21 -6.31
C VAL A 186 -20.61 11.03 -5.64
N SER A 187 -21.45 12.07 -5.68
CA SER A 187 -22.80 11.99 -5.11
C SER A 187 -23.66 10.94 -5.82
N ASP A 188 -24.45 10.22 -5.04
CA ASP A 188 -25.47 9.25 -5.44
C ASP A 188 -26.88 9.86 -5.62
N GLY A 189 -27.05 11.17 -5.38
CA GLY A 189 -28.31 11.88 -5.51
C GLY A 189 -29.02 12.01 -4.18
N THR A 190 -30.06 11.21 -3.93
CA THR A 190 -30.82 11.20 -2.66
C THR A 190 -31.00 9.77 -2.13
N LYS A 191 -30.14 8.86 -2.59
CA LYS A 191 -30.10 7.51 -2.02
C LYS A 191 -29.58 7.62 -0.59
N GLY A 192 -30.00 6.73 0.32
CA GLY A 192 -29.77 6.94 1.75
C GLY A 192 -30.59 8.09 2.35
N GLY A 193 -31.57 8.62 1.59
CA GLY A 193 -32.54 9.61 2.08
C GLY A 193 -32.13 11.06 1.90
N ASN A 194 -30.87 11.36 1.54
CA ASN A 194 -30.38 12.73 1.33
C ASN A 194 -29.12 12.71 0.42
N PRO A 195 -28.49 13.86 0.07
CA PRO A 195 -27.36 13.89 -0.87
C PRO A 195 -25.97 13.72 -0.24
N LEU A 196 -25.91 13.34 1.03
CA LEU A 196 -24.67 13.13 1.78
C LEU A 196 -24.09 11.75 1.47
N PHE A 197 -22.83 11.53 1.84
CA PHE A 197 -22.20 10.22 1.67
C PHE A 197 -22.69 9.23 2.74
N ASP A 198 -22.98 7.99 2.35
CA ASP A 198 -23.57 7.01 3.26
C ASP A 198 -22.57 5.94 3.70
N VAL A 199 -22.55 5.70 5.02
CA VAL A 199 -21.83 4.61 5.66
C VAL A 199 -22.83 3.79 6.47
N TYR A 200 -22.82 2.47 6.29
CA TYR A 200 -23.73 1.55 6.96
C TYR A 200 -22.99 0.73 8.03
N LEU A 201 -23.61 0.52 9.19
CA LEU A 201 -23.11 -0.37 10.24
C LEU A 201 -23.82 -1.71 10.17
N LYS A 202 -23.06 -2.78 9.97
CA LYS A 202 -23.59 -4.13 9.80
C LYS A 202 -22.70 -5.14 10.50
N ASP A 203 -23.25 -6.21 11.06
CA ASP A 203 -22.43 -7.34 11.49
C ASP A 203 -21.86 -8.04 10.25
N LEU A 204 -20.55 -7.95 10.09
CA LEU A 204 -19.81 -8.51 8.96
C LEU A 204 -19.13 -9.84 9.31
N GLY A 205 -19.34 -10.35 10.52
CA GLY A 205 -18.65 -11.55 11.01
C GLY A 205 -17.17 -11.27 11.33
N GLY A 206 -16.34 -12.31 11.34
CA GLY A 206 -14.90 -12.19 11.66
C GLY A 206 -13.98 -12.02 10.46
N ASP A 207 -14.51 -12.11 9.23
CA ASP A 207 -13.70 -12.16 8.00
C ASP A 207 -13.56 -10.80 7.32
N LEU A 208 -14.46 -9.85 7.60
CA LEU A 208 -14.52 -8.55 6.93
C LEU A 208 -14.64 -7.43 7.97
N TYR A 209 -13.70 -6.49 7.93
CA TYR A 209 -13.75 -5.28 8.74
C TYR A 209 -14.69 -4.22 8.13
N GLY A 210 -14.76 -4.17 6.80
CA GLY A 210 -15.55 -3.22 6.04
C GLY A 210 -15.35 -3.39 4.54
N PHE A 211 -16.12 -2.65 3.74
CA PHE A 211 -15.93 -2.53 2.29
C PHE A 211 -16.65 -1.29 1.72
N CYS A 212 -16.35 -0.92 0.48
CA CYS A 212 -17.15 0.03 -0.30
C CYS A 212 -17.60 -0.54 -1.64
N ALA A 213 -18.87 -0.35 -1.97
CA ALA A 213 -19.47 -0.82 -3.21
C ALA A 213 -19.78 0.34 -4.16
N GLY A 214 -19.52 0.14 -5.45
CA GLY A 214 -19.92 1.07 -6.50
C GLY A 214 -21.41 0.94 -6.84
N GLU A 215 -22.08 2.08 -7.06
CA GLU A 215 -23.53 2.10 -7.30
C GLU A 215 -23.95 2.67 -8.65
N ARG A 216 -23.56 3.92 -8.91
CA ARG A 216 -23.98 4.65 -10.11
C ARG A 216 -22.77 5.17 -10.86
N LYS A 217 -22.59 4.67 -12.08
CA LYS A 217 -21.61 5.24 -13.02
C LYS A 217 -21.99 6.69 -13.31
N ALA A 218 -21.00 7.56 -13.21
CA ALA A 218 -21.10 8.97 -13.53
C ALA A 218 -20.32 9.27 -14.81
N LYS A 219 -19.78 10.48 -14.96
CA LYS A 219 -19.04 10.86 -16.17
C LYS A 219 -17.75 10.04 -16.28
N LYS A 220 -17.48 9.50 -17.47
CA LYS A 220 -16.26 8.70 -17.75
C LYS A 220 -16.20 7.49 -16.82
N ARG A 221 -15.04 7.15 -16.26
CA ARG A 221 -14.89 6.00 -15.35
C ARG A 221 -15.01 6.43 -13.88
N THR A 222 -15.86 7.40 -13.56
CA THR A 222 -16.16 7.74 -12.17
C THR A 222 -17.48 7.13 -11.73
N ALA A 223 -17.64 6.87 -10.44
CA ALA A 223 -18.86 6.32 -9.87
C ALA A 223 -19.10 6.83 -8.46
N SER A 224 -20.37 6.89 -8.07
CA SER A 224 -20.74 6.97 -6.65
C SER A 224 -20.59 5.60 -5.99
N GLY A 225 -20.49 5.60 -4.68
CA GLY A 225 -20.52 4.40 -3.85
C GLY A 225 -20.88 4.75 -2.42
N TYR A 226 -21.09 3.70 -1.62
CA TYR A 226 -21.28 3.75 -0.18
C TYR A 226 -20.28 2.80 0.47
N CYS A 227 -20.10 2.91 1.78
CA CYS A 227 -19.29 1.97 2.54
C CYS A 227 -20.11 1.27 3.62
N VAL A 228 -19.66 0.08 4.00
CA VAL A 228 -20.18 -0.70 5.12
C VAL A 228 -19.01 -0.96 6.05
N LEU A 229 -19.21 -0.71 7.34
CA LEU A 229 -18.25 -1.00 8.40
C LEU A 229 -18.89 -1.99 9.38
N ASP A 230 -18.06 -2.80 10.02
CA ASP A 230 -18.53 -3.70 11.06
C ASP A 230 -19.24 -2.91 12.19
N ASN A 231 -20.35 -3.44 12.70
CA ASN A 231 -21.23 -2.73 13.61
C ASN A 231 -20.65 -2.54 15.01
N ASP A 232 -19.67 -3.35 15.42
CA ASP A 232 -19.11 -3.28 16.78
C ASP A 232 -17.58 -3.48 16.87
N PHE A 233 -16.94 -3.99 15.81
CA PHE A 233 -15.54 -4.40 15.78
C PHE A 233 -15.15 -5.23 17.03
N ALA A 234 -16.02 -6.15 17.46
CA ALA A 234 -15.85 -6.89 18.69
C ALA A 234 -14.50 -7.63 18.71
N ALA A 235 -13.83 -7.59 19.86
CA ALA A 235 -12.51 -8.20 20.03
C ALA A 235 -12.50 -9.73 19.78
N THR A 236 -13.66 -10.38 19.86
CA THR A 236 -13.82 -11.81 19.52
C THR A 236 -13.72 -12.08 18.02
N GLN A 237 -14.11 -11.12 17.19
CA GLN A 237 -13.96 -11.15 15.73
C GLN A 237 -12.62 -10.55 15.30
N PHE A 238 -12.22 -9.45 15.94
CA PHE A 238 -11.06 -8.63 15.54
C PHE A 238 -10.09 -8.41 16.70
N PRO A 239 -9.31 -9.44 17.10
CA PRO A 239 -8.46 -9.37 18.30
C PRO A 239 -7.23 -8.47 18.15
N ASN A 240 -6.87 -8.09 16.92
CA ASN A 240 -5.67 -7.31 16.62
C ASN A 240 -5.95 -5.80 16.66
N GLY A 241 -6.24 -5.27 17.85
CA GLY A 241 -6.55 -3.84 18.05
C GLY A 241 -7.76 -3.63 18.96
N THR A 242 -7.99 -2.41 19.40
CA THR A 242 -9.27 -2.07 20.03
C THR A 242 -10.37 -1.86 18.97
N PRO A 243 -11.66 -1.96 19.32
CA PRO A 243 -12.74 -1.62 18.38
C PRO A 243 -12.59 -0.26 17.72
N LEU A 244 -12.08 0.74 18.46
CA LEU A 244 -11.84 2.09 17.93
C LEU A 244 -10.64 2.12 16.97
N ASP A 245 -9.57 1.38 17.25
CA ASP A 245 -8.42 1.28 16.35
C ASP A 245 -8.83 0.62 15.03
N ASN A 246 -9.55 -0.50 15.11
CA ASN A 246 -10.07 -1.24 13.97
C ASN A 246 -11.02 -0.37 13.13
N LEU A 247 -11.96 0.33 13.77
CA LEU A 247 -12.84 1.30 13.11
C LEU A 247 -12.02 2.39 12.40
N THR A 248 -11.04 2.99 13.06
CA THR A 248 -10.30 4.14 12.53
C THR A 248 -9.45 3.75 11.30
N VAL A 249 -8.77 2.61 11.36
CA VAL A 249 -7.99 2.05 10.23
C VAL A 249 -8.93 1.75 9.05
N THR A 250 -10.00 0.99 9.31
CA THR A 250 -10.94 0.53 8.28
C THR A 250 -11.65 1.70 7.62
N ALA A 251 -12.11 2.67 8.41
CA ALA A 251 -12.74 3.89 7.91
C ALA A 251 -11.81 4.65 6.95
N GLY A 252 -10.52 4.78 7.29
CA GLY A 252 -9.52 5.44 6.45
C GLY A 252 -9.26 4.69 5.13
N HIS A 253 -9.13 3.37 5.20
CA HIS A 253 -8.91 2.49 4.05
C HIS A 253 -10.11 2.53 3.08
N GLU A 254 -11.29 2.21 3.60
CA GLU A 254 -12.50 2.05 2.80
C GLU A 254 -12.98 3.38 2.23
N PHE A 255 -13.03 4.44 3.04
CA PHE A 255 -13.40 5.76 2.53
C PHE A 255 -12.46 6.22 1.39
N PHE A 256 -11.20 5.82 1.41
CA PHE A 256 -10.29 6.14 0.32
C PHE A 256 -10.67 5.44 -0.98
N HIS A 257 -11.25 4.24 -0.97
CA HIS A 257 -11.81 3.63 -2.17
C HIS A 257 -12.99 4.43 -2.75
N ALA A 258 -13.89 4.94 -1.91
CA ALA A 258 -14.96 5.83 -2.37
C ALA A 258 -14.40 7.12 -3.02
N VAL A 259 -13.29 7.64 -2.50
CA VAL A 259 -12.53 8.74 -3.12
C VAL A 259 -11.88 8.32 -4.43
N GLN A 260 -11.30 7.13 -4.53
CA GLN A 260 -10.69 6.59 -5.75
C GLN A 260 -11.72 6.44 -6.87
N TYR A 261 -12.97 6.05 -6.57
CA TYR A 261 -14.08 6.00 -7.52
C TYR A 261 -14.40 7.36 -8.15
N ALA A 262 -14.01 8.48 -7.52
CA ALA A 262 -14.13 9.82 -8.10
C ALA A 262 -12.98 10.18 -9.08
N TYR A 263 -11.94 9.36 -9.17
CA TYR A 263 -10.88 9.45 -10.16
C TYR A 263 -11.09 8.45 -11.29
N ASP A 264 -11.11 7.17 -10.92
CA ASP A 264 -11.26 6.05 -11.84
C ASP A 264 -11.60 4.77 -11.06
N TYR A 265 -12.85 4.31 -11.15
CA TYR A 265 -13.26 3.07 -10.49
C TYR A 265 -12.65 1.81 -11.13
N ALA A 266 -12.06 1.93 -12.33
CA ALA A 266 -11.50 0.81 -13.08
C ALA A 266 -9.95 0.89 -13.16
N GLU A 267 -9.33 1.59 -12.21
CA GLU A 267 -7.86 1.66 -12.14
C GLU A 267 -7.26 0.33 -11.66
N ASP A 268 -5.97 0.14 -11.96
CA ASP A 268 -5.25 -1.09 -11.67
C ASP A 268 -5.37 -1.45 -10.17
N PRO A 269 -5.84 -2.68 -9.84
CA PRO A 269 -6.18 -3.07 -8.47
C PRO A 269 -5.03 -2.88 -7.48
N TRP A 270 -3.78 -3.11 -7.90
CA TRP A 270 -2.62 -2.93 -7.01
C TRP A 270 -2.48 -1.47 -6.55
N MET A 271 -2.77 -0.49 -7.40
CA MET A 271 -2.67 0.94 -7.06
C MET A 271 -3.81 1.35 -6.13
N MET A 272 -5.01 0.81 -6.32
CA MET A 272 -6.14 1.03 -5.43
C MET A 272 -5.81 0.55 -4.01
N GLU A 273 -5.42 -0.70 -3.87
CA GLU A 273 -5.14 -1.31 -2.56
C GLU A 273 -3.89 -0.72 -1.91
N SER A 274 -2.76 -0.64 -2.62
CA SER A 274 -1.51 -0.13 -2.03
C SER A 274 -1.62 1.33 -1.57
N THR A 275 -2.49 2.14 -2.19
CA THR A 275 -2.71 3.52 -1.74
C THR A 275 -3.78 3.64 -0.66
N ALA A 276 -4.73 2.71 -0.56
CA ALA A 276 -5.65 2.59 0.58
C ALA A 276 -4.89 2.16 1.84
N THR A 277 -4.03 1.15 1.75
CA THR A 277 -3.14 0.75 2.85
C THR A 277 -2.14 1.84 3.25
N TRP A 278 -1.65 2.62 2.28
CA TRP A 278 -0.83 3.81 2.58
C TRP A 278 -1.62 4.91 3.32
N MET A 279 -2.94 4.99 3.09
CA MET A 279 -3.81 5.96 3.75
C MET A 279 -4.05 5.61 5.23
N GLU A 280 -4.00 4.34 5.60
CA GLU A 280 -4.09 3.89 7.00
C GLU A 280 -3.04 4.61 7.87
N GLU A 281 -1.81 4.76 7.38
CA GLU A 281 -0.74 5.48 8.09
C GLU A 281 -1.01 6.98 8.26
N ARG A 282 -1.91 7.55 7.45
CA ARG A 282 -2.27 8.97 7.51
C ARG A 282 -3.44 9.24 8.46
N ILE A 283 -4.24 8.20 8.72
CA ILE A 283 -5.43 8.27 9.56
C ILE A 283 -5.17 7.70 10.95
N ALA A 284 -4.44 6.58 11.03
CA ALA A 284 -4.27 5.76 12.22
C ALA A 284 -2.79 5.46 12.52
N THR A 285 -1.91 6.46 12.41
CA THR A 285 -0.45 6.32 12.56
C THR A 285 -0.02 5.57 13.84
N ALA A 286 -0.73 5.75 14.95
CA ALA A 286 -0.39 5.09 16.21
C ALA A 286 -0.72 3.58 16.23
N VAL A 287 -1.67 3.13 15.40
CA VAL A 287 -2.14 1.74 15.35
C VAL A 287 -1.15 0.84 14.61
N ASN A 288 -0.51 1.37 13.55
CA ASN A 288 0.50 0.65 12.77
C ASN A 288 -0.01 -0.64 12.10
N ASP A 289 -1.30 -0.71 11.77
CA ASP A 289 -1.93 -1.92 11.20
C ASP A 289 -1.23 -2.37 9.91
N ASN A 290 -1.00 -1.45 8.98
CA ASN A 290 -0.33 -1.70 7.70
C ASN A 290 1.05 -2.39 7.80
N ARG A 291 1.71 -2.34 8.96
CA ARG A 291 3.03 -2.95 9.18
C ARG A 291 2.93 -4.48 9.12
N GLN A 292 1.76 -5.05 9.37
CA GLN A 292 1.52 -6.48 9.21
C GLN A 292 1.77 -6.97 7.77
N TYR A 293 1.61 -6.09 6.77
CA TYR A 293 1.83 -6.43 5.36
C TYR A 293 3.29 -6.30 4.90
N LEU A 294 4.20 -5.84 5.76
CA LEU A 294 5.61 -5.66 5.40
C LEU A 294 6.27 -6.92 4.85
N PRO A 295 6.07 -8.14 5.38
CA PRO A 295 6.63 -9.36 4.81
C PRO A 295 6.28 -9.59 3.33
N ALA A 296 5.15 -9.06 2.87
CA ALA A 296 4.70 -9.13 1.47
C ALA A 296 5.23 -7.98 0.59
N SER A 297 5.85 -6.95 1.18
CA SER A 297 6.38 -5.80 0.43
C SER A 297 7.64 -6.11 -0.37
N GLN A 298 8.01 -5.25 -1.34
CA GLN A 298 9.31 -5.34 -2.04
C GLN A 298 10.55 -5.12 -1.15
N ILE A 299 10.40 -4.88 0.17
CA ILE A 299 11.52 -4.94 1.11
C ILE A 299 11.97 -6.39 1.32
N TYR A 300 11.01 -7.32 1.47
CA TYR A 300 11.25 -8.73 1.80
C TYR A 300 10.87 -9.70 0.66
N ALA A 301 10.10 -9.22 -0.33
CA ALA A 301 9.75 -9.93 -1.55
C ALA A 301 10.17 -9.15 -2.84
N PRO A 302 11.43 -8.69 -2.97
CA PRO A 302 11.88 -7.86 -4.10
C PRO A 302 11.81 -8.54 -5.48
N GLN A 303 11.64 -9.86 -5.52
CA GLN A 303 11.44 -10.64 -6.75
C GLN A 303 10.00 -10.56 -7.30
N ILE A 304 9.07 -10.03 -6.52
CA ILE A 304 7.68 -9.84 -6.92
C ILE A 304 7.55 -8.48 -7.61
N PRO A 305 6.89 -8.39 -8.78
CA PRO A 305 6.55 -7.13 -9.44
C PRO A 305 5.85 -6.14 -8.51
N LEU A 306 6.18 -4.85 -8.66
CA LEU A 306 5.55 -3.78 -7.87
C LEU A 306 4.03 -3.72 -8.09
N ASP A 307 3.59 -4.01 -9.32
CA ASP A 307 2.19 -4.03 -9.74
C ASP A 307 1.53 -5.41 -9.58
N ALA A 308 2.17 -6.33 -8.87
CA ALA A 308 1.57 -7.63 -8.59
C ALA A 308 0.35 -7.46 -7.68
N PHE A 309 -0.77 -8.03 -8.11
CA PHE A 309 -1.93 -8.25 -7.28
C PHE A 309 -1.99 -9.72 -6.91
N SER A 310 -1.81 -10.03 -5.62
CA SER A 310 -1.88 -11.40 -5.13
C SER A 310 -3.09 -11.57 -4.26
N GLN A 311 -3.88 -12.55 -4.69
CA GLN A 311 -5.03 -13.03 -3.97
C GLN A 311 -4.65 -13.76 -2.68
N THR A 312 -3.44 -14.32 -2.56
CA THR A 312 -3.02 -15.17 -1.42
C THR A 312 -1.93 -14.58 -0.54
N SER A 313 -1.13 -13.67 -1.07
CA SER A 313 0.07 -13.16 -0.39
C SER A 313 -0.05 -11.70 0.02
N GLY A 314 -1.08 -10.98 -0.44
CA GLY A 314 -1.30 -9.58 -0.07
C GLY A 314 -0.22 -8.61 -0.55
N PHE A 315 0.45 -8.89 -1.68
CA PHE A 315 1.54 -8.05 -2.20
C PHE A 315 1.11 -6.61 -2.47
N GLN A 316 -0.13 -6.42 -2.93
CA GLN A 316 -0.74 -5.12 -3.15
C GLN A 316 -0.81 -4.29 -1.87
N TYR A 317 -1.15 -4.90 -0.72
CA TYR A 317 -1.16 -4.21 0.56
C TYR A 317 0.28 -3.88 0.96
N GLY A 318 1.18 -4.86 0.96
CA GLY A 318 2.58 -4.69 1.35
C GLY A 318 3.32 -3.61 0.56
N ASN A 319 2.95 -3.38 -0.70
CA ASN A 319 3.56 -2.36 -1.55
C ASN A 319 3.16 -0.91 -1.21
N TRP A 320 2.38 -0.68 -0.15
CA TRP A 320 2.15 0.64 0.44
C TRP A 320 3.47 1.40 0.72
N VAL A 321 4.53 0.66 1.08
CA VAL A 321 5.87 1.22 1.34
C VAL A 321 6.47 1.94 0.13
N PHE A 322 6.06 1.61 -1.10
CA PHE A 322 6.51 2.37 -2.28
C PHE A 322 5.97 3.80 -2.25
N TRP A 323 4.70 3.97 -1.86
CA TRP A 323 4.07 5.27 -1.71
C TRP A 323 4.62 6.03 -0.51
N GLU A 324 4.95 5.32 0.58
CA GLU A 324 5.64 5.92 1.72
C GLU A 324 6.99 6.47 1.29
N TYR A 325 7.84 5.66 0.64
CA TYR A 325 9.14 6.09 0.13
C TYR A 325 9.06 7.35 -0.77
N LEU A 326 8.07 7.40 -1.66
CA LEU A 326 7.86 8.58 -2.52
C LEU A 326 7.40 9.79 -1.72
N SER A 327 6.49 9.59 -0.76
CA SER A 327 5.90 10.65 0.04
C SER A 327 6.90 11.25 1.02
N SER A 328 7.72 10.45 1.71
CA SER A 328 8.76 10.97 2.60
C SER A 328 9.84 11.77 1.86
N ARG A 329 9.97 11.60 0.53
CA ARG A 329 10.93 12.34 -0.30
C ARG A 329 10.36 13.57 -0.99
N TYR A 330 9.08 13.53 -1.33
CA TYR A 330 8.48 14.51 -2.24
C TYR A 330 7.18 15.13 -1.72
N GLY A 331 6.81 14.81 -0.48
CA GLY A 331 5.58 15.21 0.18
C GLY A 331 4.37 14.37 -0.25
N LEU A 332 3.37 14.30 0.64
CA LEU A 332 2.14 13.51 0.48
C LEU A 332 1.39 13.78 -0.84
N LYS A 333 1.50 15.01 -1.38
CA LYS A 333 0.88 15.41 -2.65
C LYS A 333 1.33 14.58 -3.86
N ILE A 334 2.40 13.79 -3.76
CA ILE A 334 2.85 12.93 -4.85
C ILE A 334 1.83 11.83 -5.18
N VAL A 335 1.18 11.24 -4.16
CA VAL A 335 0.17 10.20 -4.33
C VAL A 335 -1.08 10.78 -5.00
N GLN A 336 -1.55 11.93 -4.51
CA GLN A 336 -2.64 12.66 -5.16
C GLN A 336 -2.33 13.04 -6.61
N LYS A 337 -1.09 13.46 -6.91
CA LYS A 337 -0.67 13.75 -8.29
C LYS A 337 -0.74 12.51 -9.18
N ALA A 338 -0.38 11.34 -8.66
CA ALA A 338 -0.57 10.08 -9.39
C ALA A 338 -2.06 9.83 -9.65
N TRP A 339 -2.93 9.94 -8.65
CA TRP A 339 -4.39 9.80 -8.83
C TRP A 339 -5.00 10.81 -9.81
N LYS A 340 -4.55 12.07 -9.82
CA LYS A 340 -4.94 13.07 -10.85
C LYS A 340 -4.47 12.70 -12.25
N GLN A 341 -3.34 12.02 -12.38
CA GLN A 341 -2.89 11.48 -13.68
C GLN A 341 -3.67 10.22 -14.07
N ALA A 342 -4.12 9.43 -13.10
CA ALA A 342 -4.95 8.26 -13.32
C ALA A 342 -6.38 8.64 -13.75
N GLY A 343 -6.92 9.69 -13.12
CA GLY A 343 -8.29 10.14 -13.29
C GLY A 343 -8.73 10.33 -14.75
N THR A 344 -10.04 10.21 -14.95
CA THR A 344 -10.63 10.15 -16.30
C THR A 344 -11.47 11.36 -16.67
N LEU A 345 -11.64 12.34 -15.77
CA LEU A 345 -12.39 13.55 -16.05
C LEU A 345 -11.61 14.51 -16.95
N LYS A 346 -12.32 15.50 -17.51
CA LYS A 346 -11.68 16.54 -18.32
C LYS A 346 -10.63 17.28 -17.48
N GLY A 347 -9.39 17.30 -17.96
CA GLY A 347 -8.25 17.90 -17.26
C GLY A 347 -7.38 16.90 -16.49
N ASP A 348 -7.84 15.66 -16.33
CA ASP A 348 -7.05 14.57 -15.76
C ASP A 348 -6.13 13.93 -16.81
N GLY A 349 -5.24 13.04 -16.34
CA GLY A 349 -4.24 12.41 -17.19
C GLY A 349 -4.73 11.22 -18.04
N ASN A 350 -5.82 10.55 -17.63
CA ASN A 350 -6.37 9.34 -18.24
C ASN A 350 -5.29 8.29 -18.52
N LYS A 351 -4.55 7.89 -17.47
CA LYS A 351 -3.41 6.96 -17.55
C LYS A 351 -3.64 5.80 -16.61
N TYR A 352 -3.25 4.60 -17.01
CA TYR A 352 -3.13 3.51 -16.04
C TYR A 352 -1.99 3.77 -15.05
N SER A 353 -1.99 3.05 -13.92
CA SER A 353 -1.15 3.26 -12.74
C SER A 353 0.32 3.62 -13.03
N LEU A 354 1.07 2.79 -13.74
CA LEU A 354 2.51 3.01 -13.97
C LEU A 354 2.80 4.28 -14.80
N HIS A 355 1.95 4.57 -15.79
CA HIS A 355 2.04 5.80 -16.57
C HIS A 355 1.61 7.02 -15.76
N ALA A 356 0.62 6.87 -14.87
CA ALA A 356 0.21 7.92 -13.95
C ALA A 356 1.36 8.30 -12.99
N ILE A 357 2.03 7.29 -12.41
CA ILE A 357 3.17 7.47 -11.52
C ILE A 357 4.37 8.08 -12.26
N ASP A 358 4.73 7.57 -13.45
CA ASP A 358 5.82 8.15 -14.24
C ASP A 358 5.57 9.63 -14.55
N ARG A 359 4.33 9.97 -14.88
CA ARG A 359 3.97 11.37 -15.15
C ARG A 359 4.04 12.23 -13.89
N ALA A 360 3.60 11.73 -12.74
CA ALA A 360 3.73 12.42 -11.45
C ALA A 360 5.21 12.64 -11.04
N LEU A 361 6.08 11.73 -11.48
CA LEU A 361 7.52 11.73 -11.21
C LEU A 361 8.37 12.42 -12.29
N LYS A 362 7.79 12.91 -13.40
CA LYS A 362 8.55 13.46 -14.53
C LYS A 362 9.57 14.54 -14.12
N GLY A 363 9.15 15.50 -13.29
CA GLY A 363 10.03 16.55 -12.75
C GLY A 363 11.02 16.09 -11.67
N LYS A 364 10.95 14.83 -11.25
CA LYS A 364 11.77 14.17 -10.22
C LYS A 364 12.70 13.10 -10.80
N GLY A 365 12.85 13.10 -12.13
CA GLY A 365 13.68 12.14 -12.86
C GLY A 365 12.94 10.88 -13.36
N GLY A 366 11.60 10.87 -13.32
CA GLY A 366 10.75 9.80 -13.84
C GLY A 366 10.68 8.56 -12.96
N PHE A 367 9.84 7.61 -13.34
CA PHE A 367 9.61 6.38 -12.60
C PHE A 367 10.88 5.55 -12.45
N HIS A 368 11.59 5.26 -13.55
CA HIS A 368 12.73 4.32 -13.52
C HIS A 368 13.85 4.73 -12.54
N LYS A 369 14.17 6.03 -12.44
CA LYS A 369 15.18 6.52 -11.50
C LYS A 369 14.72 6.35 -10.05
N ASN A 370 13.46 6.69 -9.78
CA ASN A 370 12.90 6.60 -8.43
C ASN A 370 12.73 5.15 -8.00
N TYR A 371 12.27 4.27 -8.90
CA TYR A 371 12.16 2.85 -8.66
C TYR A 371 13.54 2.21 -8.34
N ALA A 372 14.58 2.56 -9.10
CA ALA A 372 15.93 2.08 -8.81
C ALA A 372 16.46 2.55 -7.43
N ASN A 373 16.14 3.78 -7.03
CA ASN A 373 16.53 4.30 -5.72
C ASN A 373 15.70 3.70 -4.59
N TYR A 374 14.41 3.41 -4.83
CA TYR A 374 13.52 2.72 -3.92
C TYR A 374 14.05 1.32 -3.60
N VAL A 375 14.35 0.52 -4.63
CA VAL A 375 14.97 -0.81 -4.46
C VAL A 375 16.25 -0.75 -3.63
N ALA A 376 17.13 0.22 -3.90
CA ALA A 376 18.34 0.38 -3.10
C ALA A 376 18.04 0.84 -1.66
N GLY A 377 16.99 1.64 -1.48
CA GLY A 377 16.50 2.10 -0.20
C GLY A 377 15.98 0.97 0.69
N ASN A 378 15.29 -0.01 0.10
CA ASN A 378 14.75 -1.19 0.77
C ASN A 378 15.82 -2.01 1.50
N LEU A 379 17.08 -1.99 1.04
CA LEU A 379 18.19 -2.67 1.73
C LEU A 379 18.61 -2.02 3.06
N THR A 380 18.00 -0.89 3.41
CA THR A 380 18.36 -0.06 4.56
C THR A 380 17.12 0.73 5.01
N PRO A 381 16.10 0.04 5.54
CA PRO A 381 14.80 0.65 5.83
C PRO A 381 14.94 1.81 6.82
N ALA A 382 15.77 1.64 7.86
CA ALA A 382 16.00 2.57 8.98
C ALA A 382 16.22 4.05 8.64
N VAL A 383 16.58 4.36 7.40
CA VAL A 383 16.94 5.72 6.97
C VAL A 383 16.29 6.10 5.64
N ASN A 384 15.38 5.26 5.14
CA ASN A 384 14.61 5.51 3.92
C ASN A 384 13.11 5.59 4.16
N PHE A 385 12.64 5.10 5.32
CA PHE A 385 11.25 5.19 5.76
C PHE A 385 11.24 5.84 7.14
N PRO A 386 10.26 6.72 7.45
CA PRO A 386 10.12 7.33 8.77
C PRO A 386 10.10 6.29 9.91
N GLU A 387 9.36 5.21 9.72
CA GLU A 387 9.20 4.06 10.61
C GLU A 387 10.27 2.97 10.39
N GLY A 388 11.25 3.24 9.53
CA GLY A 388 12.16 2.22 9.03
C GLY A 388 13.03 1.58 10.11
N ALA A 389 13.29 2.27 11.23
CA ALA A 389 14.11 1.74 12.32
C ALA A 389 13.35 0.61 13.03
N ASP A 390 12.05 0.82 13.30
CA ASP A 390 11.16 -0.18 13.86
C ASP A 390 10.98 -1.35 12.91
N ILE A 391 10.75 -1.08 11.62
CA ILE A 391 10.67 -2.10 10.57
C ILE A 391 11.92 -2.99 10.61
N GLN A 392 13.10 -2.36 10.65
CA GLN A 392 14.35 -3.10 10.65
C GLN A 392 14.57 -3.88 11.94
N ALA A 393 14.13 -3.37 13.09
CA ALA A 393 14.21 -4.06 14.36
C ALA A 393 13.29 -5.29 14.40
N GLN A 394 12.07 -5.16 13.87
CA GLN A 394 11.05 -6.21 13.88
C GLN A 394 11.28 -7.29 12.82
N PHE A 395 11.64 -6.89 11.60
CA PHE A 395 11.69 -7.78 10.43
C PHE A 395 13.10 -7.95 9.84
N GLY A 396 14.11 -7.25 10.38
CA GLY A 396 15.49 -7.28 9.88
C GLY A 396 15.72 -6.37 8.67
N GLY A 397 16.94 -6.42 8.12
CA GLY A 397 17.29 -5.66 6.92
C GLY A 397 16.64 -6.21 5.64
N GLY A 398 16.59 -5.39 4.58
CA GLY A 398 16.05 -5.81 3.29
C GLY A 398 16.81 -6.99 2.67
N ARG A 399 16.10 -7.77 1.84
CA ARG A 399 16.56 -9.09 1.37
C ARG A 399 17.82 -9.04 0.49
N ILE A 400 18.77 -9.94 0.76
CA ILE A 400 19.95 -10.22 -0.08
C ILE A 400 19.86 -11.67 -0.63
N PHE A 401 19.99 -11.83 -1.95
CA PHE A 401 19.88 -13.13 -2.64
C PHE A 401 21.14 -14.00 -2.50
N GLY A 402 22.26 -13.36 -2.26
CA GLY A 402 23.53 -14.06 -2.13
C GLY A 402 24.65 -13.10 -1.76
N SER A 403 25.57 -13.60 -0.95
CA SER A 403 26.69 -12.82 -0.47
C SER A 403 28.01 -13.54 -0.69
N LYS A 404 29.11 -12.79 -0.71
CA LYS A 404 30.45 -13.38 -0.69
C LYS A 404 31.47 -12.48 0.00
N VAL A 405 32.16 -13.02 1.00
CA VAL A 405 33.41 -12.44 1.48
C VAL A 405 34.53 -12.74 0.48
N LEU A 406 35.18 -11.69 -0.03
CA LEU A 406 36.29 -11.78 -0.98
C LEU A 406 37.62 -11.54 -0.28
N SER A 407 38.68 -12.23 -0.71
CA SER A 407 40.02 -12.15 -0.10
C SER A 407 41.12 -12.07 -1.16
N LYS A 408 42.38 -12.00 -0.73
CA LYS A 408 43.53 -12.07 -1.65
C LYS A 408 43.58 -13.37 -2.46
N GLY A 409 43.08 -14.49 -1.90
CA GLY A 409 43.05 -15.79 -2.57
C GLY A 409 41.74 -16.06 -3.32
N LYS A 410 40.61 -15.55 -2.82
CA LYS A 410 39.29 -15.64 -3.48
C LYS A 410 38.85 -14.24 -3.91
N ARG A 411 39.45 -13.74 -5.00
CA ARG A 411 39.31 -12.33 -5.43
C ARG A 411 38.04 -12.02 -6.19
N SER A 412 37.29 -13.01 -6.68
CA SER A 412 36.12 -12.73 -7.51
C SER A 412 34.96 -13.67 -7.26
N LYS A 413 33.76 -13.13 -7.46
CA LYS A 413 32.51 -13.89 -7.49
C LYS A 413 31.61 -13.32 -8.57
N ARG A 414 30.90 -14.21 -9.25
CA ARG A 414 29.81 -13.85 -10.16
C ARG A 414 28.50 -14.34 -9.57
N PHE A 415 27.50 -13.49 -9.61
CA PHE A 415 26.10 -13.83 -9.40
C PHE A 415 25.32 -13.52 -10.67
N GLY A 416 24.23 -14.23 -10.89
CA GLY A 416 23.29 -13.94 -11.95
C GLY A 416 21.97 -14.65 -11.70
N THR A 417 20.90 -14.05 -12.19
CA THR A 417 19.53 -14.55 -12.04
C THR A 417 18.66 -14.03 -13.17
N LYS A 418 17.42 -14.51 -13.25
CA LYS A 418 16.35 -13.91 -14.03
C LYS A 418 15.54 -13.00 -13.11
N ILE A 419 15.14 -11.82 -13.59
CA ILE A 419 14.39 -10.83 -12.82
C ILE A 419 13.12 -10.48 -13.60
N HIS A 420 11.98 -10.60 -12.93
CA HIS A 420 10.67 -10.16 -13.45
C HIS A 420 10.63 -8.65 -13.68
N HIS A 421 9.70 -8.19 -14.49
CA HIS A 421 9.42 -6.75 -14.60
C HIS A 421 9.11 -6.16 -13.23
N LEU A 422 9.47 -4.89 -13.02
CA LEU A 422 9.27 -4.19 -11.75
C LEU A 422 9.73 -4.97 -10.52
N SER A 423 10.89 -5.62 -10.63
CA SER A 423 11.49 -6.44 -9.56
C SER A 423 13.00 -6.26 -9.53
N SER A 424 13.64 -6.87 -8.52
CA SER A 424 15.08 -6.79 -8.33
C SER A 424 15.70 -8.01 -7.65
N ALA A 425 17.03 -8.10 -7.76
CA ALA A 425 17.84 -9.04 -7.00
C ALA A 425 19.09 -8.33 -6.49
N SER A 426 19.32 -8.40 -5.18
CA SER A 426 20.44 -7.73 -4.50
C SER A 426 21.48 -8.73 -4.01
N TYR A 427 22.76 -8.42 -4.24
CA TYR A 427 23.89 -9.27 -3.83
C TYR A 427 24.89 -8.47 -3.00
N ALA A 428 25.53 -9.11 -2.01
CA ALA A 428 26.47 -8.45 -1.11
C ALA A 428 27.90 -9.00 -1.21
N PHE A 429 28.88 -8.13 -1.01
CA PHE A 429 30.31 -8.47 -1.03
C PHE A 429 31.01 -7.88 0.19
N GLY A 430 31.67 -8.74 0.96
CA GLY A 430 32.39 -8.35 2.18
C GLY A 430 33.90 -8.34 1.95
N PRO A 431 34.66 -7.34 2.42
CA PRO A 431 36.11 -7.33 2.33
C PRO A 431 36.73 -8.22 3.41
N GLY A 432 37.32 -9.34 2.98
CA GLY A 432 37.94 -10.32 3.88
C GLY A 432 39.30 -9.89 4.44
N LYS A 433 39.92 -10.79 5.23
CA LYS A 433 41.23 -10.57 5.85
C LYS A 433 42.29 -10.20 4.80
N GLY A 434 43.12 -9.21 5.14
CA GLY A 434 44.23 -8.74 4.30
C GLY A 434 43.88 -7.72 3.21
N LEU A 435 42.62 -7.33 3.05
CA LEU A 435 42.18 -6.26 2.13
C LEU A 435 42.21 -4.88 2.81
N SER A 436 43.32 -4.54 3.47
CA SER A 436 43.46 -3.30 4.24
C SER A 436 44.17 -2.21 3.45
N GLY A 437 43.64 -0.99 3.52
CA GLY A 437 44.20 0.20 2.86
C GLY A 437 43.40 0.70 1.67
N LYS A 438 43.50 2.01 1.40
CA LYS A 438 42.76 2.72 0.32
C LYS A 438 43.00 2.16 -1.09
N LYS A 439 44.08 1.41 -1.29
CA LYS A 439 44.41 0.71 -2.55
C LYS A 439 43.39 -0.36 -2.92
N TRP A 440 42.79 -1.05 -1.95
CA TRP A 440 41.85 -2.12 -2.27
C TRP A 440 40.52 -1.56 -2.76
N LYS A 441 40.15 -1.96 -3.97
CA LYS A 441 38.88 -1.62 -4.62
C LYS A 441 38.10 -2.88 -4.96
N LEU A 442 36.79 -2.73 -4.99
CA LEU A 442 35.89 -3.71 -5.60
C LEU A 442 35.52 -3.21 -7.00
N SER A 443 35.95 -3.94 -8.02
CA SER A 443 35.51 -3.73 -9.40
C SER A 443 34.25 -4.53 -9.64
N LEU A 444 33.16 -3.82 -9.90
CA LEU A 444 31.85 -4.38 -10.22
C LEU A 444 31.63 -4.25 -11.73
N LYS A 445 31.35 -5.37 -12.40
CA LYS A 445 30.89 -5.41 -13.79
C LYS A 445 29.48 -5.99 -13.82
N VAL A 446 28.54 -5.24 -14.37
CA VAL A 446 27.15 -5.64 -14.54
C VAL A 446 26.91 -5.96 -16.01
N SER A 447 26.17 -7.04 -16.24
CA SER A 447 25.59 -7.39 -17.54
C SER A 447 24.09 -7.56 -17.34
N GLY A 448 23.31 -6.74 -18.01
CA GLY A 448 21.85 -6.78 -17.99
C GLY A 448 21.26 -6.85 -19.40
N PRO A 449 19.92 -6.79 -19.53
CA PRO A 449 19.24 -6.70 -20.81
C PRO A 449 19.47 -5.33 -21.49
N ALA A 450 19.03 -5.20 -22.74
CA ALA A 450 19.18 -3.95 -23.49
C ALA A 450 18.51 -2.76 -22.78
N ARG A 451 19.07 -1.56 -22.95
CA ARG A 451 18.60 -0.34 -22.25
C ARG A 451 17.11 -0.02 -22.47
N VAL A 452 16.52 -0.48 -23.57
CA VAL A 452 15.09 -0.32 -23.89
C VAL A 452 14.17 -1.00 -22.86
N THR A 453 14.66 -1.98 -22.11
CA THR A 453 13.91 -2.68 -21.06
C THR A 453 14.14 -2.04 -19.67
N SER A 454 14.65 -0.80 -19.62
CA SER A 454 14.92 -0.05 -18.38
C SER A 454 15.72 -0.80 -17.30
N PRO A 455 16.83 -1.48 -17.62
CA PRO A 455 17.69 -2.07 -16.60
C PRO A 455 18.37 -0.98 -15.76
N ALA A 456 18.52 -1.24 -14.47
CA ALA A 456 19.30 -0.40 -13.58
C ALA A 456 20.20 -1.24 -12.65
N ALA A 457 21.26 -0.61 -12.16
CA ALA A 457 22.11 -1.18 -11.13
C ALA A 457 22.56 -0.11 -10.13
N VAL A 458 22.33 -0.38 -8.85
CA VAL A 458 22.65 0.55 -7.75
C VAL A 458 23.53 -0.16 -6.73
N VAL A 459 24.55 0.55 -6.23
CA VAL A 459 25.54 0.05 -5.28
C VAL A 459 25.36 0.79 -3.97
N VAL A 460 25.27 0.05 -2.86
CA VAL A 460 25.33 0.63 -1.50
C VAL A 460 26.62 0.17 -0.84
N ILE A 461 27.40 1.13 -0.32
CA ILE A 461 28.65 0.89 0.41
C ILE A 461 28.36 1.14 1.88
N TYR A 462 28.43 0.09 2.69
CA TYR A 462 28.18 0.12 4.13
C TYR A 462 29.52 0.29 4.85
N LYS A 463 29.72 1.44 5.52
CA LYS A 463 30.96 1.71 6.25
C LYS A 463 30.82 1.27 7.70
N LEU A 464 31.95 0.90 8.30
CA LEU A 464 32.01 0.45 9.69
C LEU A 464 31.69 1.57 10.71
N ASN A 465 31.68 2.82 10.29
CA ASN A 465 31.32 3.96 11.12
C ASN A 465 29.83 4.34 11.01
N GLY A 466 28.97 3.37 10.67
CA GLY A 466 27.52 3.58 10.46
C GLY A 466 27.13 4.32 9.18
N LYS A 467 28.08 4.96 8.47
CA LYS A 467 27.76 5.76 7.27
C LYS A 467 27.57 4.88 6.03
N ARG A 468 26.63 5.26 5.17
CA ARG A 468 26.47 4.63 3.83
C ARG A 468 26.81 5.57 2.68
N GLN A 469 27.11 4.97 1.52
CA GLN A 469 27.17 5.69 0.24
C GLN A 469 26.41 4.93 -0.84
N VAL A 470 25.51 5.61 -1.54
CA VAL A 470 24.75 5.05 -2.66
C VAL A 470 25.32 5.54 -3.99
N LYS A 471 25.53 4.63 -4.94
CA LYS A 471 26.08 4.95 -6.27
C LYS A 471 25.38 4.16 -7.37
N THR A 472 24.92 4.84 -8.41
CA THR A 472 24.40 4.18 -9.62
C THR A 472 25.54 3.73 -10.54
N ILE A 473 25.39 2.55 -11.13
CA ILE A 473 26.22 2.06 -12.24
C ILE A 473 25.54 2.49 -13.55
N LYS A 474 26.20 3.34 -14.33
CA LYS A 474 25.71 3.74 -15.65
C LYS A 474 25.82 2.56 -16.61
N LEU A 475 24.68 2.10 -17.12
CA LEU A 475 24.62 1.02 -18.12
C LEU A 475 24.64 1.61 -19.53
N ASN A 476 25.30 0.92 -20.46
CA ASN A 476 25.34 1.26 -21.87
C ASN A 476 24.07 0.76 -22.60
N LYS A 477 24.00 0.95 -23.93
CA LYS A 477 22.83 0.52 -24.74
C LYS A 477 22.56 -0.99 -24.66
N ARG A 478 23.58 -1.82 -24.45
CA ARG A 478 23.50 -3.28 -24.32
C ARG A 478 23.16 -3.76 -22.91
N GLY A 479 23.08 -2.86 -21.92
CA GLY A 479 22.84 -3.23 -20.53
C GLY A 479 24.11 -3.49 -19.71
N ASP A 480 25.29 -3.32 -20.30
CA ASP A 480 26.54 -3.53 -19.59
C ASP A 480 27.01 -2.25 -18.90
N GLY A 481 27.58 -2.39 -17.71
CA GLY A 481 28.16 -1.27 -16.97
C GLY A 481 29.24 -1.73 -16.00
N SER A 482 30.03 -0.77 -15.50
CA SER A 482 31.00 -1.08 -14.46
C SER A 482 31.22 0.08 -13.49
N LYS A 483 31.64 -0.25 -12.27
CA LYS A 483 31.99 0.72 -11.23
C LYS A 483 33.06 0.15 -10.33
N LYS A 484 34.05 0.98 -9.95
CA LYS A 484 34.98 0.66 -8.87
C LYS A 484 34.59 1.39 -7.61
N VAL A 485 34.56 0.70 -6.47
CA VAL A 485 34.26 1.28 -5.15
C VAL A 485 35.32 0.90 -4.13
N THR A 486 35.37 1.64 -3.02
CA THR A 486 36.28 1.34 -1.91
C THR A 486 35.97 -0.02 -1.30
N PHE A 487 37.00 -0.78 -0.92
CA PHE A 487 36.87 -2.12 -0.35
C PHE A 487 37.96 -2.40 0.70
N ASP A 488 38.26 -1.35 1.50
CA ASP A 488 39.17 -1.40 2.65
C ASP A 488 38.44 -2.03 3.83
N ASN A 489 38.88 -3.22 4.26
CA ASN A 489 38.25 -3.98 5.36
C ASN A 489 38.30 -3.28 6.74
N ARG A 490 39.05 -2.17 6.86
CA ARG A 490 39.08 -1.32 8.06
C ARG A 490 38.02 -0.22 8.05
N LYS A 491 37.36 0.00 6.91
CA LYS A 491 36.38 1.09 6.73
C LYS A 491 35.05 0.63 6.14
N VAL A 492 35.04 -0.49 5.43
CA VAL A 492 33.86 -1.02 4.74
C VAL A 492 33.50 -2.36 5.38
N GLY A 493 32.24 -2.51 5.80
CA GLY A 493 31.68 -3.78 6.26
C GLY A 493 31.17 -4.62 5.09
N ALA A 494 30.44 -3.99 4.17
CA ALA A 494 29.91 -4.63 2.98
C ALA A 494 29.72 -3.65 1.82
N VAL A 495 29.59 -4.21 0.62
CA VAL A 495 29.09 -3.51 -0.57
C VAL A 495 27.96 -4.35 -1.16
N SER A 496 26.75 -3.81 -1.24
CA SER A 496 25.64 -4.44 -1.97
C SER A 496 25.52 -3.88 -3.39
N VAL A 497 24.99 -4.70 -4.29
CA VAL A 497 24.61 -4.32 -5.65
C VAL A 497 23.23 -4.85 -5.93
N SER A 498 22.28 -3.97 -6.18
CA SER A 498 20.93 -4.29 -6.65
C SER A 498 20.90 -4.28 -8.17
N LEU A 499 20.49 -5.40 -8.77
CA LEU A 499 20.17 -5.53 -10.19
C LEU A 499 18.65 -5.36 -10.32
N ILE A 500 18.21 -4.43 -11.17
CA ILE A 500 16.82 -3.98 -11.21
C ILE A 500 16.30 -4.10 -12.64
N ASN A 501 15.16 -4.76 -12.79
CA ASN A 501 14.35 -4.71 -14.00
C ASN A 501 13.23 -3.70 -13.78
N GLY A 502 13.44 -2.46 -14.22
CA GLY A 502 12.45 -1.39 -14.07
C GLY A 502 11.50 -1.28 -15.25
N SER A 503 11.32 -2.33 -16.07
CA SER A 503 10.48 -2.22 -17.26
C SER A 503 9.02 -1.97 -16.91
N THR A 504 8.44 -1.00 -17.61
CA THR A 504 7.01 -0.64 -17.59
C THR A 504 6.37 -0.91 -18.96
N ARG A 505 6.98 -1.78 -19.78
CA ARG A 505 6.50 -2.10 -21.13
C ARG A 505 5.50 -3.24 -21.11
N TYR A 506 4.26 -2.93 -21.45
CA TYR A 506 3.15 -3.89 -21.48
C TYR A 506 2.51 -3.97 -22.87
N LYS A 507 1.90 -5.12 -23.14
CA LYS A 507 0.79 -5.22 -24.07
C LYS A 507 -0.50 -5.16 -23.23
N CYS A 508 -1.12 -3.98 -23.14
CA CYS A 508 -2.35 -3.76 -22.36
C CYS A 508 -3.56 -4.52 -22.94
N GLY A 509 -4.64 -4.62 -22.15
CA GLY A 509 -5.91 -5.23 -22.55
C GLY A 509 -5.77 -6.72 -22.87
N ARG A 510 -5.12 -7.46 -21.96
CA ARG A 510 -4.92 -8.90 -22.04
C ARG A 510 -5.67 -9.65 -20.95
N GLY A 511 -6.45 -8.95 -20.12
CA GLY A 511 -7.24 -9.52 -19.04
C GLY A 511 -6.38 -10.14 -17.96
N THR A 512 -5.22 -9.58 -17.64
CA THR A 512 -4.44 -9.94 -16.45
C THR A 512 -4.80 -8.99 -15.30
N VAL A 513 -4.42 -9.32 -14.07
CA VAL A 513 -4.56 -8.40 -12.92
C VAL A 513 -3.40 -7.40 -12.75
N LEU A 514 -2.43 -7.41 -13.68
CA LEU A 514 -1.29 -6.49 -13.68
C LEU A 514 -1.68 -5.14 -14.27
N ALA A 515 -0.75 -4.18 -14.24
CA ALA A 515 -1.00 -2.85 -14.77
C ALA A 515 -1.56 -2.86 -16.21
N CYS A 516 -2.56 -2.02 -16.47
CA CYS A 516 -3.34 -1.90 -17.70
C CYS A 516 -3.97 -3.21 -18.22
N GLU A 517 -4.31 -4.12 -17.30
CA GLU A 517 -4.74 -5.49 -17.59
C GLU A 517 -3.74 -6.22 -18.52
N GLY A 518 -2.47 -5.85 -18.40
CA GLY A 518 -1.49 -6.07 -19.44
C GLY A 518 -0.62 -7.31 -19.26
N LYS A 519 -0.06 -7.79 -20.37
CA LYS A 519 1.04 -8.76 -20.33
C LYS A 519 2.39 -8.02 -20.39
N PRO A 520 3.28 -8.18 -19.41
CA PRO A 520 4.62 -7.58 -19.43
C PRO A 520 5.44 -8.14 -20.60
N LEU A 521 6.17 -7.27 -21.30
CA LEU A 521 7.01 -7.66 -22.44
C LEU A 521 8.42 -8.09 -22.04
N ASP A 522 8.87 -7.67 -20.87
CA ASP A 522 10.26 -7.71 -20.44
C ASP A 522 10.42 -8.53 -19.15
N ASP A 523 9.81 -9.71 -19.13
CA ASP A 523 9.73 -10.56 -17.95
C ASP A 523 10.84 -11.63 -17.90
N LYS A 524 11.24 -12.03 -16.68
CA LYS A 524 12.32 -13.01 -16.42
C LYS A 524 13.62 -12.73 -17.19
N LEU A 525 13.99 -11.45 -17.34
CA LEU A 525 15.19 -11.03 -18.06
C LEU A 525 16.46 -11.39 -17.29
N ARG A 526 17.53 -11.74 -18.01
CA ARG A 526 18.79 -12.17 -17.40
C ARG A 526 19.62 -10.98 -16.93
N PHE A 527 20.05 -11.02 -15.67
CA PHE A 527 20.97 -10.07 -15.07
C PHE A 527 22.15 -10.81 -14.43
N ALA A 528 23.32 -10.18 -14.42
CA ALA A 528 24.50 -10.68 -13.73
C ALA A 528 25.39 -9.56 -13.20
N VAL A 529 26.08 -9.84 -12.10
CA VAL A 529 27.16 -9.01 -11.57
C VAL A 529 28.39 -9.87 -11.31
N LYS A 530 29.54 -9.42 -11.81
CA LYS A 530 30.87 -9.96 -11.47
C LYS A 530 31.60 -8.94 -10.61
N ALA A 531 31.88 -9.33 -9.38
CA ALA A 531 32.72 -8.57 -8.47
C ALA A 531 34.15 -9.13 -8.50
N LYS A 532 35.15 -8.26 -8.59
CA LYS A 532 36.58 -8.62 -8.54
C LYS A 532 37.34 -7.60 -7.68
N VAL A 533 38.09 -8.10 -6.70
CA VAL A 533 39.02 -7.31 -5.90
C VAL A 533 40.21 -6.90 -6.75
N THR A 534 40.50 -5.60 -6.77
CA THR A 534 41.67 -5.02 -7.45
C THR A 534 42.46 -4.14 -6.49
N LYS A 535 43.72 -3.87 -6.84
CA LYS A 535 44.54 -2.82 -6.21
C LYS A 535 44.37 -1.51 -6.97
#